data_AF-A0A7C7UXN2-F1
#
_entry.id   AF-A0A7C7UXN2-F1
#
_cell.length_a   1.000
_cell.length_b   1.000
_cell.length_c   1.000
_cell.angle_alpha   90.00
_cell.angle_beta   90.00
_cell.angle_gamma   90.00
#
_symmetry.space_group_name_H-M   'P 1'
#
loop_
_entity.id
_entity.type
_entity.pdbx_description
1 polymer ?
#
loop_
_entity_poly.entity_id
_entity_poly.type
_entity_poly.pdbx_seq_one_letter_code
_entity_poly.pdbx_strand_id
1 'polypeptide(L)' 'LCICGDILRGMAKPQECTIFGTACKPTTPIGSCMVSSEGACAAYYKYGNLI' A
#
# COMPACT_ATOMS: atom_id res chain seq x y z
N LEU A 1 5.35 -3.05 -11.03
CA LEU A 1 5.89 -3.36 -9.68
C LEU A 1 4.89 -2.91 -8.60
N CYS A 2 4.62 -1.61 -8.46
CA CYS A 2 3.47 -1.13 -7.69
C CYS A 2 2.16 -1.31 -8.48
N ILE A 3 1.08 -1.76 -7.82
CA ILE A 3 -0.28 -1.89 -8.40
C ILE A 3 -1.30 -0.94 -7.76
N CYS A 4 -0.85 0.20 -7.20
CA CYS A 4 -1.73 1.15 -6.51
C CYS A 4 -2.92 1.63 -7.37
N GLY A 5 -2.76 1.75 -8.70
CA GLY A 5 -3.87 2.10 -9.59
C GLY A 5 -5.01 1.07 -9.60
N ASP A 6 -4.72 -0.21 -9.43
CA ASP A 6 -5.73 -1.27 -9.34
C ASP A 6 -6.37 -1.32 -7.95
N ILE A 7 -5.58 -1.03 -6.92
CA ILE A 7 -6.06 -0.89 -5.53
C ILE A 7 -7.05 0.28 -5.42
N LEU A 8 -6.74 1.43 -6.01
CA LEU A 8 -7.64 2.59 -6.03
C LEU A 8 -8.95 2.31 -6.79
N ARG A 9 -8.91 1.42 -7.78
CA ARG A 9 -10.09 0.98 -8.53
C ARG A 9 -10.87 -0.16 -7.83
N GLY A 10 -10.39 -0.63 -6.68
CA GLY A 10 -10.98 -1.76 -5.97
C GLY A 10 -10.82 -3.10 -6.68
N MET A 11 -9.90 -3.21 -7.66
CA MET A 11 -9.65 -4.42 -8.42
C MET A 11 -8.60 -5.34 -7.78
N ALA A 12 -7.84 -4.82 -6.80
CA ALA A 12 -6.83 -5.57 -6.06
C ALA A 12 -6.72 -5.03 -4.62
N LYS A 13 -6.23 -5.85 -3.70
CA LYS A 13 -5.91 -5.45 -2.32
C LYS A 13 -4.41 -5.12 -2.17
N PRO A 14 -4.03 -4.31 -1.17
CA PRO A 14 -2.61 -4.03 -0.89
C PRO A 14 -1.73 -5.28 -0.73
N GLN A 15 -2.26 -6.36 -0.15
CA GLN A 15 -1.54 -7.62 0.02
C GLN A 15 -1.21 -8.34 -1.30
N GLU A 16 -1.91 -8.01 -2.39
CA GLU A 16 -1.66 -8.55 -3.73
C GLU A 16 -0.54 -7.76 -4.46
N CYS A 17 -0.10 -6.63 -3.89
CA CYS A 17 1.02 -5.86 -4.40
C CYS A 17 2.33 -6.45 -3.89
N THR A 18 3.18 -6.96 -4.80
CA THR A 18 4.44 -7.65 -4.45
C THR A 18 5.45 -6.81 -3.69
N ILE A 19 5.37 -5.48 -3.77
CA ILE A 19 6.25 -4.57 -3.01
C ILE A 19 5.62 -3.97 -1.76
N PHE A 20 4.35 -4.28 -1.47
CA PHE A 20 3.68 -3.77 -0.30
C PHE A 20 4.33 -4.30 0.98
N GLY A 21 4.67 -3.40 1.89
CA GLY A 21 5.30 -3.71 3.17
C GLY A 21 6.76 -4.15 3.10
N THR A 22 7.33 -4.32 1.90
CA THR A 22 8.76 -4.63 1.69
C THR A 22 9.49 -3.38 1.21
N ALA A 23 9.42 -3.08 -0.08
CA ALA A 23 10.04 -1.90 -0.68
C ALA A 23 9.12 -0.67 -0.63
N CYS A 24 7.80 -0.85 -0.54
CA CYS A 24 6.83 0.22 -0.34
C CYS A 24 6.37 0.22 1.13
N LYS A 25 6.85 1.20 1.90
CA LYS A 25 6.57 1.39 3.34
C LYS A 25 6.24 2.86 3.61
N PRO A 26 5.66 3.22 4.78
CA PRO A 26 5.38 4.62 5.10
C PRO A 26 6.63 5.53 5.07
N THR A 27 7.80 5.00 5.43
CA THR A 27 9.08 5.74 5.39
C THR A 27 9.67 5.86 3.98
N THR A 28 9.26 4.97 3.06
CA THR A 28 9.75 4.88 1.68
C THR A 28 8.56 4.59 0.75
N PRO A 29 7.63 5.55 0.58
CA PRO A 29 6.41 5.32 -0.19
C PRO A 29 6.73 5.32 -1.69
N ILE A 30 6.30 4.26 -2.39
CA ILE A 30 6.50 4.12 -3.84
C ILE A 30 5.24 4.51 -4.64
N GLY A 31 4.05 4.26 -4.08
CA GLY A 31 2.77 4.57 -4.72
C GLY A 31 1.94 5.52 -3.86
N SER A 32 1.05 6.29 -4.50
CA SER A 32 0.18 7.28 -3.82
C SER A 32 -0.65 6.67 -2.69
N CYS A 33 -1.03 5.40 -2.82
CA CYS A 33 -1.73 4.62 -1.80
C CYS A 33 -0.97 4.46 -0.48
N MET A 34 0.36 4.67 -0.47
CA MET A 34 1.23 4.58 0.70
C MET A 34 1.71 5.98 1.18
N VAL A 35 1.53 7.02 0.37
CA VAL A 35 2.02 8.39 0.70
C VAL A 35 1.16 9.03 1.79
N SER A 36 -0.16 8.95 1.67
CA SER A 36 -1.09 9.51 2.66
C SER A 36 -1.39 8.48 3.75
N SER A 37 -1.53 8.92 5.01
CA SER A 37 -2.02 8.09 6.11
C SER A 37 -3.44 7.56 5.90
N GLU A 38 -4.22 8.22 5.06
CA GLU A 38 -5.57 7.80 4.64
C GLU A 38 -5.53 6.87 3.41
N GLY A 39 -4.36 6.70 2.79
CA GLY A 39 -4.19 5.85 1.63
C GLY A 39 -4.43 4.38 1.97
N ALA A 40 -5.04 3.64 1.05
CA ALA A 40 -5.41 2.24 1.26
C ALA A 40 -4.21 1.36 1.67
N CYS A 41 -3.03 1.56 1.07
CA CYS A 41 -1.84 0.81 1.48
C CYS A 41 -1.33 1.27 2.85
N ALA A 42 -1.29 2.56 3.14
CA ALA A 42 -0.87 3.05 4.45
C ALA A 42 -1.79 2.54 5.58
N ALA A 43 -3.10 2.51 5.35
CA ALA A 43 -4.07 1.97 6.29
C ALA A 43 -3.88 0.47 6.52
N TYR A 44 -3.71 -0.32 5.44
CA TYR A 44 -3.43 -1.75 5.54
C TYR A 44 -2.10 -2.02 6.26
N TYR A 45 -1.07 -1.22 5.99
CA TYR A 45 0.22 -1.35 6.66
C TYR A 45 0.07 -1.06 8.16
N LYS A 46 -0.69 -0.02 8.50
CA LYS A 46 -0.87 0.42 9.89
C LYS A 46 -1.71 -0.53 10.75
N TYR A 47 -2.80 -1.05 10.19
CA TYR A 47 -3.79 -1.83 10.96
C TYR A 47 -3.75 -3.33 10.66
N GLY A 48 -2.98 -3.76 9.66
CA GLY A 48 -2.88 -5.16 9.25
C GLY A 48 -1.77 -5.97 9.93
N ASN A 49 -1.31 -5.57 11.13
CA ASN A 49 -0.20 -6.21 11.86
C ASN A 49 1.13 -6.27 11.07
N LEU A 50 1.41 -5.27 10.23
CA LEU A 50 2.69 -5.12 9.51
C LEU A 50 3.63 -4.09 10.18
N ILE A 51 3.25 -3.62 11.37
CA ILE A 51 4.04 -2.81 12.29
C ILE A 51 4.24 -3.61 13.57
#